data_AF-A0A371YNT5-F1
#
_entry.id   AF-A0A371YNT5-F1
#
_cell.length_a   1.000
_cell.length_b   1.000
_cell.length_c   1.000
_cell.angle_alpha   90.00
_cell.angle_beta   90.00
_cell.angle_gamma   90.00
#
_symmetry.space_group_name_H-M   'P 1'
#
loop_
_entity.id
_entity.type
_entity.pdbx_description
1 polymer ?
#
loop_
_entity_poly.entity_id
_entity_poly.type
_entity_poly.pdbx_seq_one_letter_code
_entity_poly.pdbx_strand_id
1 'polypeptide(L)'
;MTQNIYEIFQEIIPELKQQDLPDDLDDYYTFSEWMNESIQIWHYIEMKEFYNHDIEDNHFLIEKNVDCHVIDQKISQAVDQLIEQNKGNKYIDLLDETYEIFFNTLQETAEQQQLSLLVVVKENPDWIFIPKQNDEKLTEIAELFNATFDEDGDLTMFVY
;
A
#
# COMPACT_ATOMS: atom_id res chain seq x y z
N MET A 1 -1.71 -28.77 -0.46
CA MET A 1 -2.26 -27.78 0.49
C MET A 1 -2.26 -26.48 -0.28
N THR A 2 -3.39 -25.82 -0.38
CA THR A 2 -3.45 -24.46 -0.95
C THR A 2 -2.84 -23.56 0.11
N GLN A 3 -1.78 -22.85 -0.26
CA GLN A 3 -1.13 -21.90 0.63
C GLN A 3 -2.12 -20.76 0.92
N ASN A 4 -2.23 -20.32 2.18
CA ASN A 4 -3.05 -19.14 2.50
C ASN A 4 -2.25 -17.84 2.36
N ILE A 5 -2.94 -16.70 2.37
CA ILE A 5 -2.30 -15.40 2.15
C ILE A 5 -1.26 -15.07 3.23
N TYR A 6 -1.50 -15.44 4.49
CA TYR A 6 -0.55 -15.28 5.58
C TYR A 6 0.76 -16.04 5.34
N GLU A 7 0.67 -17.30 4.90
CA GLU A 7 1.83 -18.12 4.58
C GLU A 7 2.63 -17.54 3.41
N ILE A 8 1.96 -16.97 2.40
CA ILE A 8 2.66 -16.26 1.30
C ILE A 8 3.43 -15.06 1.88
N PHE A 9 2.77 -14.21 2.67
CA PHE A 9 3.41 -13.05 3.26
C PHE A 9 4.56 -13.42 4.21
N GLN A 10 4.44 -14.50 4.98
CA GLN A 10 5.55 -15.04 5.77
C GLN A 10 6.73 -15.53 4.91
N GLU A 11 6.49 -16.06 3.70
CA GLU A 11 7.57 -16.44 2.79
C GLU A 11 8.35 -15.24 2.27
N ILE A 12 7.65 -14.17 1.89
CA ILE A 12 8.24 -12.98 1.28
C ILE A 12 8.80 -11.98 2.32
N ILE A 13 8.27 -11.98 3.54
CA ILE A 13 8.65 -11.08 4.63
C ILE A 13 9.05 -11.93 5.86
N PRO A 14 10.35 -12.22 6.03
CA PRO A 14 10.83 -13.13 7.07
C PRO A 14 10.46 -12.74 8.50
N GLU A 15 10.28 -11.44 8.77
CA GLU A 15 9.88 -10.90 10.06
C GLU A 15 8.53 -11.45 10.53
N LEU A 16 7.59 -11.66 9.61
CA LEU A 16 6.26 -12.18 9.90
C LEU A 16 6.27 -13.66 10.33
N LYS A 17 7.36 -14.41 10.08
CA LYS A 17 7.49 -15.82 10.51
C LYS A 17 7.56 -15.99 12.03
N GLN A 18 7.83 -14.91 12.75
CA GLN A 18 7.91 -14.92 14.21
C GLN A 18 6.54 -14.72 14.88
N GLN A 19 5.53 -14.37 14.09
CA GLN A 19 4.17 -14.11 14.57
C GLN A 19 3.33 -15.37 14.45
N ASP A 20 2.51 -15.62 15.46
CA ASP A 20 1.46 -16.63 15.36
C ASP A 20 0.42 -16.17 14.33
N LEU A 21 -0.25 -17.13 13.67
CA LEU A 21 -1.38 -16.79 12.81
C LEU A 21 -2.59 -16.41 13.67
N PRO A 22 -3.41 -15.45 13.25
CA PRO A 22 -4.62 -15.09 13.98
C PRO A 22 -5.67 -16.22 13.92
N ASP A 23 -6.61 -16.18 14.86
CA ASP A 23 -7.69 -17.17 14.96
C ASP A 23 -8.69 -17.05 13.79
N ASP A 24 -8.91 -15.84 13.31
CA ASP A 24 -9.78 -15.54 12.16
C ASP A 24 -8.91 -15.17 10.95
N LEU A 25 -8.86 -16.08 9.96
CA LEU A 25 -8.02 -15.92 8.77
C LEU A 25 -8.76 -15.23 7.61
N ASP A 26 -10.08 -15.10 7.70
CA ASP A 26 -10.91 -14.55 6.62
C ASP A 26 -11.31 -13.09 6.90
N ASP A 27 -10.90 -12.53 8.05
CA ASP A 27 -11.14 -11.12 8.40
C ASP A 27 -9.99 -10.21 7.94
N TYR A 28 -10.34 -9.21 7.12
CA TYR A 28 -9.40 -8.25 6.55
C TYR A 28 -8.71 -7.37 7.60
N TYR A 29 -9.44 -6.91 8.62
CA TYR A 29 -8.86 -6.03 9.64
C TYR A 29 -7.86 -6.79 10.50
N THR A 30 -8.19 -8.03 10.85
CA THR A 30 -7.30 -8.97 11.52
C THR A 30 -6.03 -9.21 10.70
N PHE A 31 -6.15 -9.38 9.38
CA PHE A 31 -4.99 -9.49 8.50
C PHE A 31 -4.11 -8.22 8.47
N SER A 32 -4.74 -7.05 8.37
CA SER A 32 -4.05 -5.75 8.37
C SER A 32 -3.31 -5.49 9.71
N GLU A 33 -3.95 -5.80 10.84
CA GLU A 33 -3.33 -5.70 12.16
C GLU A 33 -2.15 -6.67 12.29
N TRP A 34 -2.32 -7.92 11.89
CA TRP A 34 -1.27 -8.94 11.91
C TRP A 34 -0.05 -8.54 11.05
N MET A 35 -0.28 -7.96 9.88
CA MET A 35 0.78 -7.43 9.00
C MET A 35 1.62 -6.34 9.68
N ASN A 36 1.07 -5.66 10.68
CA ASN A 36 1.69 -4.54 11.39
C ASN A 36 2.17 -4.87 12.83
N GLU A 37 1.99 -6.09 13.32
CA GLU A 37 2.29 -6.47 14.71
C GLU A 37 3.78 -6.31 15.07
N SER A 38 4.68 -6.76 14.20
CA SER A 38 6.14 -6.73 14.44
C SER A 38 6.87 -5.62 13.70
N ILE A 39 6.33 -5.18 12.56
CA ILE A 39 6.93 -4.19 11.66
C ILE A 39 5.82 -3.40 10.98
N GLN A 40 6.06 -2.13 10.64
CA GLN A 40 5.03 -1.25 10.04
C GLN A 40 5.11 -1.29 8.51
N ILE A 41 4.28 -2.11 7.86
CA ILE A 41 4.30 -2.28 6.39
C ILE A 41 2.97 -1.88 5.76
N TRP A 42 1.88 -2.04 6.50
CA TRP A 42 0.53 -1.77 6.04
C TRP A 42 0.12 -0.36 6.41
N HIS A 43 -0.08 0.49 5.41
CA HIS A 43 -0.34 1.92 5.63
C HIS A 43 -1.68 2.29 5.03
N TYR A 44 -2.44 3.06 5.79
CA TYR A 44 -3.72 3.61 5.38
C TYR A 44 -3.51 5.05 4.89
N ILE A 45 -4.27 5.48 3.88
CA ILE A 45 -4.28 6.87 3.46
C ILE A 45 -5.68 7.48 3.48
N GLU A 46 -5.84 8.54 4.27
CA GLU A 46 -7.02 9.39 4.25
C GLU A 46 -6.67 10.73 3.62
N MET A 47 -6.95 10.88 2.33
CA MET A 47 -6.60 12.11 1.60
C MET A 47 -7.33 13.37 2.07
N LYS A 48 -8.42 13.24 2.85
CA LYS A 48 -9.01 14.39 3.57
C LYS A 48 -8.02 15.02 4.56
N GLU A 49 -7.03 14.23 4.99
CA GLU A 49 -5.89 14.61 5.83
C GLU A 49 -4.58 14.36 5.07
N PHE A 50 -4.51 14.77 3.79
CA PHE A 50 -3.44 14.55 2.80
C PHE A 50 -1.99 14.62 3.32
N TYR A 51 -1.71 15.37 4.38
CA TYR A 51 -0.37 15.54 4.93
C TYR A 51 0.03 14.48 5.95
N ASN A 52 -0.83 13.48 6.22
CA ASN A 52 -0.56 12.39 7.15
C ASN A 52 -0.76 11.04 6.44
N HIS A 53 0.30 10.53 5.85
CA HIS A 53 0.32 9.28 5.07
C HIS A 53 1.38 8.28 5.57
N ASP A 54 1.98 8.55 6.74
CA ASP A 54 2.88 7.66 7.51
C ASP A 54 4.01 7.00 6.69
N ILE A 55 4.41 7.61 5.58
CA ILE A 55 5.47 7.13 4.68
C ILE A 55 6.78 6.92 5.46
N GLU A 56 7.10 7.79 6.40
CA GLU A 56 8.32 7.70 7.21
C GLU A 56 8.36 6.48 8.14
N ASP A 57 7.20 5.92 8.48
CA ASP A 57 7.09 4.76 9.37
C ASP A 57 7.20 3.43 8.63
N ASN A 58 7.23 3.44 7.29
CA ASN A 58 7.30 2.20 6.51
C ASN A 58 8.62 1.44 6.73
N HIS A 59 8.51 0.20 7.18
CA HIS A 59 9.62 -0.70 7.51
C HIS A 59 10.67 -0.79 6.39
N PHE A 60 10.25 -1.00 5.15
CA PHE A 60 11.18 -1.17 4.04
C PHE A 60 11.87 0.13 3.63
N LEU A 61 11.20 1.28 3.79
CA LEU A 61 11.81 2.58 3.58
C LEU A 61 12.86 2.89 4.66
N ILE A 62 12.56 2.59 5.92
CA ILE A 62 13.49 2.69 7.05
C ILE A 62 14.70 1.79 6.83
N GLU A 63 14.49 0.50 6.54
CA GLU A 63 15.56 -0.49 6.34
C GLU A 63 16.53 -0.04 5.22
N LYS A 64 15.97 0.51 4.13
CA LYS A 64 16.74 0.97 2.96
C LYS A 64 17.29 2.39 3.12
N ASN A 65 17.05 3.05 4.27
CA ASN A 65 17.44 4.43 4.54
C ASN A 65 16.96 5.41 3.44
N VAL A 66 15.72 5.24 2.99
CA VAL A 66 15.11 6.14 2.01
C VAL A 66 14.79 7.48 2.67
N ASP A 67 15.09 8.57 1.96
CA ASP A 67 14.73 9.91 2.42
C ASP A 67 13.25 10.18 2.12
N CYS A 68 12.38 9.87 3.08
CA CYS A 68 10.94 10.06 2.94
C CYS A 68 10.55 11.53 2.73
N HIS A 69 11.39 12.49 3.17
CA HIS A 69 11.14 13.90 2.91
C HIS A 69 11.17 14.23 1.41
N VAL A 70 12.01 13.53 0.63
CA VAL A 70 12.05 13.69 -0.82
C VAL A 70 10.77 13.16 -1.48
N ILE A 71 10.21 12.07 -0.96
CA ILE A 71 8.94 11.50 -1.44
C ILE A 71 7.82 12.51 -1.18
N ASP A 72 7.69 12.97 0.06
CA ASP A 72 6.65 13.94 0.48
C ASP A 72 6.73 15.24 -0.33
N GLN A 73 7.95 15.74 -0.56
CA GLN A 73 8.16 16.93 -1.37
C GLN A 73 7.71 16.75 -2.81
N LYS A 74 8.01 15.60 -3.44
CA LYS A 74 7.58 15.31 -4.81
C LYS A 74 6.06 15.26 -4.91
N ILE A 75 5.42 14.54 -3.99
CA ILE A 75 3.96 14.41 -3.93
C ILE A 75 3.34 15.80 -3.74
N SER A 76 3.78 16.56 -2.73
CA SER A 76 3.27 17.89 -2.43
C SER A 76 3.41 18.85 -3.61
N GLN A 77 4.57 18.87 -4.27
CA GLN A 77 4.81 19.73 -5.43
C GLN A 77 3.90 19.39 -6.61
N ALA A 78 3.69 18.10 -6.87
CA ALA A 78 2.83 17.64 -7.96
C ALA A 78 1.35 17.96 -7.69
N VAL A 79 0.88 17.77 -6.45
CA VAL A 79 -0.49 18.15 -6.05
C VAL A 79 -0.69 19.66 -6.07
N ASP A 80 0.26 20.44 -5.56
CA ASP A 80 0.21 21.91 -5.64
C ASP A 80 0.10 22.38 -7.10
N GLN A 81 0.85 21.75 -8.00
CA GLN A 81 0.80 22.04 -9.42
C GLN A 81 -0.55 21.65 -10.05
N LEU A 82 -1.12 20.50 -9.67
CA LEU A 82 -2.45 20.06 -10.10
C LEU A 82 -3.53 21.05 -9.67
N ILE A 83 -3.49 21.50 -8.41
CA ILE A 83 -4.41 22.50 -7.85
C ILE A 83 -4.25 23.83 -8.59
N GLU A 84 -3.02 24.30 -8.83
CA GLU A 84 -2.74 25.55 -9.55
C GLU A 84 -3.33 25.54 -10.97
N GLN A 85 -3.13 24.44 -11.71
CA GLN A 85 -3.62 24.28 -13.09
C GLN A 85 -5.15 24.32 -13.18
N ASN A 86 -5.82 23.90 -12.11
CA ASN A 86 -7.28 23.84 -12.03
C ASN A 86 -7.90 25.01 -11.25
N LYS A 87 -7.10 26.01 -10.87
CA LYS A 87 -7.60 27.20 -10.17
C LYS A 87 -8.73 27.88 -10.94
N GLY A 88 -9.86 28.04 -10.26
CA GLY A 88 -11.05 28.67 -10.81
C GLY A 88 -12.10 27.69 -11.32
N ASN A 89 -11.78 26.39 -11.41
CA ASN A 89 -12.76 25.34 -11.66
C ASN A 89 -13.40 24.89 -10.33
N LYS A 90 -14.56 25.45 -9.99
CA LYS A 90 -15.24 25.18 -8.71
C LYS A 90 -15.96 23.83 -8.64
N TYR A 91 -15.98 23.08 -9.74
CA TYR A 91 -16.73 21.82 -9.86
C TYR A 91 -15.82 20.61 -10.11
N ILE A 92 -14.50 20.80 -10.09
CA ILE A 92 -13.56 19.69 -10.23
C ILE A 92 -13.26 19.12 -8.86
N ASP A 93 -13.55 17.84 -8.71
CA ASP A 93 -12.97 17.01 -7.67
C ASP A 93 -11.63 16.50 -8.23
N LEU A 94 -10.55 16.66 -7.47
CA LEU A 94 -9.18 16.29 -7.86
C LEU A 94 -8.67 15.09 -7.07
N LEU A 95 -9.57 14.42 -6.33
CA LEU A 95 -9.21 13.33 -5.42
C LEU A 95 -8.55 12.17 -6.17
N ASP A 96 -9.10 11.76 -7.31
CA ASP A 96 -8.57 10.64 -8.10
C ASP A 96 -7.17 10.97 -8.65
N GLU A 97 -6.98 12.16 -9.22
CA GLU A 97 -5.67 12.61 -9.71
C GLU A 97 -4.65 12.77 -8.57
N THR A 98 -5.12 13.09 -7.37
CA THR A 98 -4.28 13.16 -6.16
C THR A 98 -3.81 11.77 -5.73
N TYR A 99 -4.69 10.75 -5.77
CA TYR A 99 -4.29 9.36 -5.56
C TYR A 99 -3.32 8.87 -6.64
N GLU A 100 -3.54 9.22 -7.90
CA GLU A 100 -2.61 8.89 -8.98
C GLU A 100 -1.23 9.48 -8.73
N ILE A 101 -1.13 10.75 -8.35
CA ILE A 101 0.16 11.39 -8.01
C ILE A 101 0.85 10.64 -6.88
N PHE A 102 0.11 10.33 -5.82
CA PHE A 102 0.63 9.64 -4.64
C PHE A 102 1.19 8.26 -5.00
N PHE A 103 0.36 7.40 -5.58
CA PHE A 103 0.75 6.03 -5.86
C PHE A 103 1.79 5.93 -6.99
N ASN A 104 1.76 6.78 -8.01
CA ASN A 104 2.83 6.83 -9.01
C ASN A 104 4.18 7.20 -8.36
N THR A 105 4.20 8.15 -7.42
CA THR A 105 5.44 8.52 -6.71
C THR A 105 5.95 7.37 -5.83
N LEU A 106 5.04 6.64 -5.17
CA LEU A 106 5.39 5.45 -4.40
C LEU A 106 5.90 4.32 -5.31
N GLN A 107 5.30 4.12 -6.47
CA GLN A 107 5.73 3.12 -7.46
C GLN A 107 7.15 3.40 -7.95
N GLU A 108 7.44 4.63 -8.37
CA GLU A 108 8.79 5.06 -8.76
C GLU A 108 9.81 4.79 -7.65
N THR A 109 9.41 5.04 -6.40
CA THR A 109 10.25 4.78 -5.23
C THR A 109 10.48 3.28 -5.06
N ALA A 110 9.42 2.47 -5.14
CA ALA A 110 9.51 1.01 -5.04
C ALA A 110 10.47 0.42 -6.07
N GLU A 111 10.37 0.85 -7.34
CA GLU A 111 11.24 0.38 -8.41
C GLU A 111 12.73 0.67 -8.13
N GLN A 112 13.04 1.88 -7.68
CA GLN A 112 14.39 2.30 -7.31
C GLN A 112 14.96 1.47 -6.15
N GLN A 113 14.08 1.02 -5.25
CA GLN A 113 14.44 0.32 -4.04
C GLN A 113 14.34 -1.20 -4.13
N GLN A 114 14.01 -1.75 -5.31
CA GLN A 114 13.76 -3.18 -5.52
C GLN A 114 12.64 -3.69 -4.59
N LEU A 115 11.54 -2.96 -4.56
CA LEU A 115 10.29 -3.30 -3.90
C LEU A 115 9.17 -3.44 -4.95
N SER A 116 8.06 -4.05 -4.55
CA SER A 116 6.77 -4.00 -5.25
C SER A 116 5.78 -3.23 -4.41
N LEU A 117 4.89 -2.47 -5.06
CA LEU A 117 3.79 -1.77 -4.44
C LEU A 117 2.50 -2.56 -4.64
N LEU A 118 1.83 -2.89 -3.53
CA LEU A 118 0.48 -3.43 -3.51
C LEU A 118 -0.45 -2.36 -2.95
N VAL A 119 -1.62 -2.22 -3.55
CA VAL A 119 -2.64 -1.26 -3.11
C VAL A 119 -3.95 -1.99 -2.94
N VAL A 120 -4.64 -1.70 -1.85
CA VAL A 120 -5.98 -2.22 -1.55
C VAL A 120 -6.97 -1.07 -1.75
N VAL A 121 -7.75 -1.13 -2.82
CA VAL A 121 -8.85 -0.17 -3.06
C VAL A 121 -10.03 -0.54 -2.18
N LYS A 122 -10.46 0.44 -1.40
CA LYS A 122 -11.70 0.52 -0.62
C LYS A 122 -12.06 2.01 -0.50
N GLU A 123 -13.01 2.41 0.36
CA GLU A 123 -13.39 3.82 0.52
C GLU A 123 -12.18 4.77 0.70
N ASN A 124 -11.20 4.36 1.50
CA ASN A 124 -9.90 5.00 1.65
C ASN A 124 -8.84 3.91 1.47
N PRO A 125 -7.94 4.02 0.48
CA PRO A 125 -7.07 2.90 0.12
C PRO A 125 -6.00 2.65 1.16
N ASP A 126 -5.51 1.40 1.18
CA ASP A 126 -4.29 1.04 1.89
C ASP A 126 -3.18 0.74 0.88
N TRP A 127 -1.93 0.86 1.33
CA TRP A 127 -0.75 0.57 0.53
C TRP A 127 0.32 -0.17 1.32
N ILE A 128 1.09 -0.97 0.61
CA ILE A 128 2.04 -1.92 1.17
C ILE A 128 3.24 -1.99 0.24
N PHE A 129 4.44 -1.85 0.80
CA PHE A 129 5.65 -2.28 0.10
C PHE A 129 6.01 -3.70 0.50
N ILE A 130 6.41 -4.49 -0.49
CA ILE A 130 6.99 -5.81 -0.26
C ILE A 130 8.30 -5.95 -1.05
N PRO A 131 9.20 -6.88 -0.68
CA PRO A 131 10.38 -7.16 -1.49
C PRO A 131 9.98 -7.49 -2.93
N LYS A 132 10.74 -7.01 -3.93
CA LYS A 132 10.40 -7.21 -5.36
C LYS A 132 10.13 -8.68 -5.66
N GLN A 133 8.94 -8.96 -6.20
CA GLN A 133 8.56 -10.27 -6.72
C GLN A 133 8.44 -10.23 -8.25
N ASN A 134 8.35 -11.40 -8.86
CA ASN A 134 8.01 -11.52 -10.29
C ASN A 134 6.50 -11.34 -10.50
N ASP A 135 6.09 -11.07 -11.75
CA ASP A 135 4.70 -10.77 -12.08
C ASP A 135 3.76 -11.93 -11.71
N GLU A 136 4.16 -13.18 -11.95
CA GLU A 136 3.37 -14.37 -11.59
C GLU A 136 3.06 -14.42 -10.09
N LYS A 137 4.06 -14.16 -9.24
CA LYS A 137 3.90 -14.17 -7.79
C LYS A 137 3.09 -12.98 -7.29
N LEU A 138 3.23 -11.81 -7.92
CA LEU A 138 2.42 -10.63 -7.61
C LEU A 138 0.94 -10.86 -7.96
N THR A 139 0.67 -11.49 -9.11
CA THR A 139 -0.69 -11.90 -9.49
C THR A 139 -1.25 -12.92 -8.50
N GLU A 140 -0.48 -13.94 -8.13
CA GLU A 140 -0.90 -14.94 -7.13
C GLU A 140 -1.27 -14.28 -5.79
N ILE A 141 -0.46 -13.33 -5.31
CA ILE A 141 -0.74 -12.58 -4.07
C ILE A 141 -2.08 -11.86 -4.16
N ALA A 142 -2.29 -11.08 -5.23
CA ALA A 142 -3.52 -10.31 -5.40
C ALA A 142 -4.75 -11.21 -5.55
N GLU A 143 -4.67 -12.27 -6.36
CA GLU A 143 -5.77 -13.22 -6.55
C GLU A 143 -6.14 -13.94 -5.26
N LEU A 144 -5.15 -14.40 -4.49
CA LEU A 144 -5.40 -15.09 -3.23
C LEU A 144 -5.95 -14.13 -2.18
N PHE A 145 -5.40 -12.93 -2.07
CA PHE A 145 -5.92 -11.90 -1.16
C PHE A 145 -7.38 -11.59 -1.46
N ASN A 146 -7.73 -11.35 -2.73
CA ASN A 146 -9.10 -11.06 -3.13
C ASN A 146 -10.01 -12.26 -2.90
N ALA A 147 -9.57 -13.50 -3.18
CA ALA A 147 -10.36 -14.68 -2.91
C ALA A 147 -10.64 -14.91 -1.41
N THR A 148 -9.80 -14.37 -0.52
CA THR A 148 -9.98 -14.48 0.94
C THR A 148 -10.84 -13.35 1.49
N PHE A 149 -10.63 -12.10 1.06
CA PHE A 149 -11.22 -10.93 1.73
C PHE A 149 -12.27 -10.17 0.90
N ASP A 150 -12.36 -10.41 -0.41
CA ASP A 150 -13.33 -9.75 -1.29
C ASP A 150 -14.69 -10.46 -1.22
N GLU A 151 -15.39 -10.32 -0.08
CA GLU A 151 -16.70 -10.98 0.12
C GLU A 151 -17.82 -10.33 -0.73
N ASP A 152 -17.79 -9.01 -0.91
CA ASP A 152 -18.89 -8.22 -1.51
C ASP A 152 -18.48 -7.27 -2.65
N GLY A 153 -17.20 -7.26 -3.08
CA GLY A 153 -16.70 -6.33 -4.11
C GLY A 153 -16.24 -4.97 -3.57
N ASP A 154 -16.26 -4.79 -2.25
CA ASP A 154 -15.98 -3.52 -1.58
C ASP A 154 -14.49 -3.30 -1.27
N LEU A 155 -13.67 -4.34 -1.49
CA LEU A 155 -12.25 -4.34 -1.20
C LEU A 155 -11.49 -5.19 -2.22
N THR A 156 -10.51 -4.59 -2.89
CA THR A 156 -9.71 -5.31 -3.89
C THR A 156 -8.25 -4.89 -3.83
N MET A 157 -7.35 -5.87 -3.68
CA MET A 157 -5.92 -5.70 -3.86
C MET A 157 -5.53 -5.80 -5.33
N PHE A 158 -4.63 -4.92 -5.74
CA PHE A 158 -3.96 -4.98 -7.02
C PHE A 158 -2.49 -4.59 -6.88
N VAL A 159 -1.73 -4.96 -7.90
CA VAL A 159 -0.33 -4.57 -8.08
C VAL A 159 -0.35 -3.22 -8.79
N TYR A 160 0.20 -2.19 -8.15
CA TYR A 160 0.25 -0.84 -8.71
C TYR A 160 1.44 -0.69 -9.64
#